data_AF-A0A7W0YRX4-F1
#
_entry.id   AF-A0A7W0YRX4-F1
#
_cell.length_a   1.000
_cell.length_b   1.000
_cell.length_c   1.000
_cell.angle_alpha   90.00
_cell.angle_beta   90.00
_cell.angle_gamma   90.00
#
_symmetry.space_group_name_H-M   'P 1'
#
loop_
_entity.id
_entity.type
_entity.pdbx_description
1 polymer ?
#
loop_
_entity_poly.entity_id
_entity_poly.type
_entity_poly.pdbx_seq_one_letter_code
_entity_poly.pdbx_strand_id
1 'polypeptide(L)'
;MLAVHGERVYLGSGDSYEVVVYTPDGALRRVIRKRHKALDVTPEDVKAYEKNRLEELADENWKRVTRLFAEKMDYPKTMPAYSHMLTDASGNLWVNEYRRPTEEQPSWTVFDAEGRLLGMIETPKRVALLEVGADFILGRWTDEAN
;
A
#
# COMPACT_ATOMS: atom_id res chain seq x y z
N MET A 1 -5.60 1.65 6.60
CA MET A 1 -5.96 1.69 5.16
C MET A 1 -7.44 1.44 5.01
N LEU A 2 -8.07 2.06 4.00
CA LEU A 2 -9.51 2.03 3.75
C LEU A 2 -9.76 1.85 2.25
N ALA A 3 -10.75 1.04 1.88
CA ALA A 3 -11.34 1.00 0.54
C ALA A 3 -12.84 0.75 0.66
N VAL A 4 -13.63 1.13 -0.35
CA VAL A 4 -15.10 1.00 -0.31
C VAL A 4 -15.61 0.59 -1.69
N HIS A 5 -16.51 -0.38 -1.73
CA HIS A 5 -17.25 -0.72 -2.95
C HIS A 5 -18.66 -1.23 -2.64
N GLY A 6 -19.68 -0.52 -3.12
CA GLY A 6 -21.08 -0.82 -2.79
C GLY A 6 -21.28 -0.86 -1.27
N GLU A 7 -21.87 -1.94 -0.76
CA GLU A 7 -22.10 -2.14 0.68
C GLU A 7 -20.94 -2.82 1.43
N ARG A 8 -19.70 -2.59 0.99
CA ARG A 8 -18.51 -3.17 1.61
C ARG A 8 -17.51 -2.08 1.94
N VAL A 9 -17.20 -1.95 3.23
CA VAL A 9 -16.18 -1.07 3.78
C VAL A 9 -15.01 -1.92 4.25
N TYR A 10 -13.86 -1.78 3.60
CA TYR A 10 -12.65 -2.54 3.88
C TYR A 10 -11.73 -1.74 4.79
N LEU A 11 -11.35 -2.30 5.93
CA LEU A 11 -10.45 -1.69 6.89
C LEU A 11 -9.31 -2.63 7.25
N GLY A 12 -8.11 -2.06 7.42
CA GLY A 12 -6.98 -2.81 7.93
C GLY A 12 -5.80 -1.91 8.27
N SER A 13 -5.03 -2.27 9.30
CA SER A 13 -3.88 -1.47 9.74
C SER A 13 -2.66 -1.64 8.86
N GLY A 14 -2.52 -2.82 8.23
CA GLY A 14 -1.31 -3.21 7.50
C GLY A 14 -0.27 -3.91 8.38
N ASP A 15 -0.40 -3.92 9.71
CA ASP A 15 0.58 -4.58 10.62
C ASP A 15 0.61 -6.10 10.41
N SER A 16 -0.50 -6.65 9.93
CA SER A 16 -0.63 -8.04 9.50
C SER A 16 -1.48 -8.08 8.24
N TYR A 17 -1.45 -9.21 7.52
CA TYR A 17 -2.27 -9.40 6.33
C TYR A 17 -3.71 -9.77 6.71
N GLU A 18 -4.38 -8.85 7.40
CA GLU A 18 -5.78 -8.92 7.80
C GLU A 18 -6.53 -7.71 7.26
N VAL A 19 -7.64 -7.97 6.56
CA VAL A 19 -8.57 -6.93 6.10
C VAL A 19 -9.95 -7.28 6.61
N VAL A 20 -10.51 -6.40 7.43
CA VAL A 20 -11.86 -6.54 7.99
C VAL A 20 -12.84 -5.86 7.06
N VAL A 21 -13.92 -6.56 6.73
CA VAL A 21 -14.98 -6.08 5.85
C VAL A 21 -16.22 -5.82 6.69
N TYR A 22 -16.69 -4.58 6.67
CA TYR A 22 -17.91 -4.15 7.32
C TYR A 22 -18.98 -3.83 6.27
N THR A 23 -20.24 -3.88 6.71
CA THR A 23 -21.35 -3.22 6.04
C THR A 23 -21.34 -1.70 6.33
N PRO A 24 -22.08 -0.88 5.58
CA PRO A 24 -22.09 0.58 5.79
C PRO A 24 -22.63 1.01 7.16
N ASP A 25 -23.49 0.19 7.78
CA ASP A 25 -24.02 0.37 9.14
C ASP A 25 -23.04 -0.13 10.24
N GLY A 26 -21.86 -0.62 9.87
CA GLY A 26 -20.80 -1.01 10.79
C GLY A 26 -20.85 -2.45 11.27
N ALA A 27 -21.75 -3.29 10.74
CA ALA A 27 -21.78 -4.70 11.07
C ALA A 27 -20.61 -5.45 10.43
N LEU A 28 -19.97 -6.34 11.19
CA LEU A 28 -18.88 -7.17 10.68
C LEU A 28 -19.43 -8.16 9.65
N ARG A 29 -18.93 -8.09 8.42
CA ARG A 29 -19.33 -8.99 7.32
C ARG A 29 -18.33 -10.12 7.13
N ARG A 30 -17.02 -9.84 7.18
CA ARG A 30 -15.95 -10.81 6.92
C ARG A 30 -14.60 -10.35 7.46
N VAL A 31 -13.68 -11.29 7.62
CA VAL A 31 -12.24 -11.02 7.73
C VAL A 31 -11.49 -11.78 6.64
N ILE A 32 -10.74 -11.07 5.80
CA ILE A 32 -9.87 -11.62 4.76
C ILE A 32 -8.46 -11.74 5.33
N ARG A 33 -7.85 -12.92 5.19
CA ARG A 33 -6.49 -13.20 5.66
C ARG A 33 -5.68 -13.88 4.58
N LYS A 34 -4.40 -13.52 4.50
CA LYS A 34 -3.39 -14.21 3.69
C LYS A 34 -2.21 -14.57 4.58
N ARG A 35 -1.59 -15.73 4.35
CA ARG A 35 -0.32 -16.03 5.02
C ARG A 35 0.73 -15.05 4.52
N HIS A 36 1.30 -14.26 5.43
CA HIS A 36 2.34 -13.29 5.13
C HIS A 36 3.49 -13.48 6.11
N LYS A 37 4.72 -13.46 5.60
CA LYS A 37 5.92 -13.50 6.43
C LYS A 37 6.38 -12.06 6.63
N ALA A 38 6.18 -11.53 7.84
CA ALA A 38 6.70 -10.22 8.21
C ALA A 38 8.23 -10.18 7.95
N LEU A 39 8.66 -9.13 7.26
CA LEU A 39 10.07 -8.92 6.95
C LEU A 39 10.67 -8.02 8.03
N ASP A 40 11.82 -8.41 8.57
CA ASP A 40 12.55 -7.54 9.49
C ASP A 40 13.08 -6.31 8.73
N VAL A 41 12.99 -5.16 9.40
CA VAL A 41 13.55 -3.90 8.92
C VAL A 41 15.06 -3.91 9.20
N THR A 42 15.87 -3.74 8.15
CA THR A 42 17.32 -3.67 8.26
C THR A 42 17.80 -2.21 8.22
N PRO A 43 19.04 -1.94 8.69
CA PRO A 43 19.63 -0.61 8.56
C PRO A 43 19.70 -0.10 7.11
N GLU A 44 19.85 -1.00 6.14
CA GLU A 44 19.85 -0.68 4.70
C GLU A 44 18.47 -0.21 4.24
N ASP A 45 17.38 -0.83 4.72
CA ASP A 45 16.02 -0.39 4.40
C ASP A 45 15.77 1.02 4.93
N VAL A 46 16.22 1.31 6.16
CA VAL A 46 16.07 2.63 6.79
C VAL A 46 16.79 3.69 5.95
N LYS A 47 18.05 3.45 5.58
CA LYS A 47 18.82 4.37 4.74
C LYS A 47 18.18 4.59 3.37
N ALA A 48 17.68 3.51 2.75
CA ALA A 48 17.00 3.59 1.46
C ALA A 48 15.67 4.36 1.57
N TYR A 49 14.90 4.12 2.63
CA TYR A 49 13.67 4.86 2.91
C TYR A 49 13.94 6.35 3.10
N GLU A 50 14.89 6.73 3.94
CA GLU A 50 15.26 8.12 4.17
C GLU A 50 15.71 8.81 2.88
N LYS A 51 16.55 8.14 2.10
CA LYS A 51 16.99 8.64 0.79
C LYS A 51 15.79 8.88 -0.14
N ASN A 52 14.95 7.88 -0.35
CA ASN A 52 13.79 7.98 -1.25
C ASN A 52 12.83 9.09 -0.80
N ARG A 53 12.57 9.22 0.51
CA ARG A 53 11.71 10.27 1.07
C ARG A 53 12.27 11.67 0.87
N LEU A 54 13.58 11.84 0.90
CA LEU A 54 14.22 13.14 0.64
C LEU A 54 14.26 13.47 -0.85
N GLU A 55 14.40 12.47 -1.72
CA GLU A 55 14.35 12.63 -3.18
C GLU A 55 12.94 12.99 -3.67
N GLU A 56 11.88 12.52 -3.00
CA GLU A 56 10.49 12.88 -3.29
C GLU A 56 10.13 14.34 -2.96
N LEU A 57 10.95 15.05 -2.17
CA LEU A 57 10.67 16.42 -1.74
C LEU A 57 11.42 17.41 -2.64
N ALA A 58 10.71 18.36 -3.24
CA ALA A 58 11.34 19.45 -3.99
C ALA A 58 11.90 20.56 -3.06
N ASP A 59 11.19 20.85 -1.97
CA ASP A 59 11.47 21.99 -1.09
C ASP A 59 12.52 21.66 -0.01
N GLU A 60 13.56 22.49 0.10
CA GLU A 60 14.67 22.30 1.04
C GLU A 60 14.29 22.47 2.51
N ASN A 61 13.31 23.31 2.84
CA ASN A 61 12.83 23.42 4.22
C ASN A 61 12.14 22.11 4.63
N TRP A 62 11.33 21.54 3.74
CA TRP A 62 10.71 20.24 3.96
C TRP A 62 11.76 19.13 4.08
N LYS A 63 12.80 19.10 3.23
CA LYS A 63 13.92 18.15 3.38
C LYS A 63 14.59 18.27 4.74
N ARG A 64 14.85 19.50 5.22
CA ARG A 64 15.47 19.74 6.53
C ARG A 64 14.60 19.21 7.67
N VAL A 65 13.30 19.49 7.62
CA VAL A 65 12.33 19.01 8.60
C VAL A 65 12.28 17.48 8.60
N THR A 66 12.22 16.85 7.42
CA THR A 66 12.22 15.39 7.26
C THR A 66 13.47 14.74 7.84
N ARG A 67 14.67 15.30 7.64
CA ARG A 67 15.90 14.80 8.27
C ARG A 67 15.82 14.83 9.80
N LEU A 68 15.38 15.95 10.37
CA LEU A 68 15.22 16.09 11.82
C LEU A 68 14.21 15.10 12.42
N PHE A 69 13.16 14.77 11.67
CA PHE A 69 12.21 13.73 12.07
C PHE A 69 12.82 12.33 11.98
N ALA A 70 13.52 12.01 10.88
CA ALA A 70 14.16 10.73 10.68
C ALA A 70 15.18 10.40 11.79
N GLU A 71 15.98 11.38 12.23
CA GLU A 71 16.94 11.23 13.34
C GLU A 71 16.30 10.85 14.68
N LYS A 72 15.02 11.15 14.86
CA LYS A 72 14.27 10.93 16.12
C LYS A 72 13.22 9.82 16.00
N MET A 73 13.11 9.20 14.83
CA MET A 73 12.07 8.22 14.56
C MET A 73 12.50 6.84 15.01
N ASP A 74 11.69 6.20 15.87
CA ASP A 74 11.80 4.78 16.13
C ASP A 74 11.15 4.02 14.97
N TYR A 75 11.97 3.39 14.13
CA TYR A 75 11.48 2.57 13.04
C TYR A 75 10.88 1.25 13.56
N PRO A 76 9.78 0.75 12.96
CA PRO A 76 9.20 -0.53 13.35
C PRO A 76 10.18 -1.68 13.12
N LYS A 77 10.09 -2.72 13.94
CA LYS A 77 10.97 -3.91 13.81
C LYS A 77 10.71 -4.71 12.55
N THR A 78 9.45 -4.71 12.11
CA THR A 78 8.99 -5.45 10.93
C THR A 78 8.26 -4.53 9.97
N MET A 79 8.36 -4.84 8.70
CA MET A 79 7.60 -4.19 7.65
C MET A 79 6.11 -4.52 7.76
N PRO A 80 5.23 -3.58 7.38
CA PRO A 80 3.82 -3.87 7.16
C PRO A 80 3.64 -5.00 6.13
N ALA A 81 2.46 -5.62 6.11
CA ALA A 81 2.07 -6.60 5.12
C ALA A 81 1.66 -5.96 3.78
N TYR A 82 1.04 -4.78 3.84
CA TYR A 82 0.56 -4.03 2.69
C TYR A 82 0.56 -2.54 2.99
N SER A 83 0.49 -1.69 1.97
CA SER A 83 0.60 -0.22 2.09
C SER A 83 -0.63 0.54 1.60
N HIS A 84 -1.41 -0.06 0.70
CA HIS A 84 -2.60 0.56 0.10
C HIS A 84 -3.65 -0.48 -0.24
N MET A 85 -4.91 -0.03 -0.29
CA MET A 85 -6.03 -0.82 -0.78
C MET A 85 -6.86 0.03 -1.74
N LEU A 86 -7.40 -0.60 -2.78
CA LEU A 86 -8.40 -0.02 -3.66
C LEU A 86 -9.35 -1.11 -4.13
N THR A 87 -10.49 -0.72 -4.69
CA THR A 87 -11.45 -1.64 -5.29
C THR A 87 -11.57 -1.34 -6.77
N ASP A 88 -11.70 -2.37 -7.59
CA ASP A 88 -11.95 -2.20 -9.02
C ASP A 88 -13.44 -2.09 -9.36
N ALA A 89 -13.74 -1.79 -10.62
CA ALA A 89 -15.11 -1.66 -11.13
C ALA A 89 -15.94 -2.95 -11.05
N SER A 90 -15.29 -4.11 -10.89
CA SER A 90 -15.96 -5.41 -10.69
C SER A 90 -16.18 -5.72 -9.21
N GLY A 91 -15.72 -4.85 -8.32
CA GLY A 91 -15.82 -5.00 -6.88
C GLY A 91 -14.82 -5.96 -6.28
N ASN A 92 -13.71 -6.25 -6.96
CA ASN A 92 -12.59 -6.96 -6.36
C ASN A 92 -11.77 -5.99 -5.50
N LEU A 93 -11.20 -6.51 -4.42
CA LEU A 93 -10.27 -5.79 -3.57
C LEU A 93 -8.83 -6.01 -4.07
N TRP A 94 -8.14 -4.92 -4.33
CA TRP A 94 -6.73 -4.87 -4.67
C TRP A 94 -5.95 -4.40 -3.44
N VAL A 95 -4.97 -5.20 -3.00
CA VAL A 95 -4.14 -4.91 -1.84
C VAL A 95 -2.68 -4.80 -2.28
N ASN A 96 -2.08 -3.61 -2.15
CA ASN A 96 -0.70 -3.33 -2.53
C ASN A 96 0.26 -3.89 -1.49
N GLU A 97 0.96 -4.96 -1.82
CA GLU A 97 1.92 -5.59 -0.91
C GLU A 97 2.99 -4.57 -0.51
N TYR A 98 3.37 -4.59 0.77
CA TYR A 98 4.46 -3.76 1.22
C TYR A 98 5.75 -4.36 0.65
N ARG A 99 6.58 -3.50 0.08
CA ARG A 99 7.85 -3.87 -0.52
C ARG A 99 8.97 -3.15 0.20
N ARG A 100 10.17 -3.70 0.11
CA ARG A 100 11.34 -3.01 0.65
C ARG A 100 11.53 -1.69 -0.09
N PRO A 101 12.08 -0.64 0.55
CA PRO A 101 12.39 0.61 -0.13
C PRO A 101 13.38 0.45 -1.31
N THR A 102 14.14 -0.65 -1.34
CA THR A 102 15.04 -1.05 -2.42
C THR A 102 14.34 -1.75 -3.59
N GLU A 103 13.08 -2.13 -3.42
CA GLU A 103 12.25 -2.78 -4.44
C GLU A 103 11.34 -1.76 -5.11
N GLU A 104 11.44 -1.66 -6.43
CA GLU A 104 10.67 -0.67 -7.18
C GLU A 104 9.34 -1.19 -7.73
N GLN A 105 9.25 -2.50 -7.95
CA GLN A 105 8.15 -3.15 -8.65
C GLN A 105 6.95 -3.31 -7.70
N PRO A 106 5.83 -2.58 -7.90
CA PRO A 106 4.63 -2.77 -7.09
C PRO A 106 3.94 -4.09 -7.44
N SER A 107 3.44 -4.78 -6.41
CA SER A 107 2.70 -6.02 -6.53
C SER A 107 1.38 -5.91 -5.77
N TRP A 108 0.29 -6.32 -6.41
CA TRP A 108 -1.06 -6.24 -5.89
C TRP A 108 -1.64 -7.63 -5.77
N THR A 109 -2.04 -8.03 -4.56
CA THR A 109 -2.88 -9.21 -4.38
C THR A 109 -4.33 -8.83 -4.59
N VAL A 110 -5.02 -9.58 -5.46
CA VAL A 110 -6.43 -9.33 -5.79
C VAL A 110 -7.31 -10.40 -5.17
N PHE A 111 -8.36 -9.95 -4.46
CA PHE A 111 -9.40 -10.79 -3.89
C PHE A 111 -10.73 -10.45 -4.52
N ASP A 112 -11.57 -11.44 -4.78
CA ASP A 112 -12.93 -11.18 -5.24
C ASP A 112 -13.82 -10.59 -4.14
N ALA A 113 -15.10 -10.35 -4.49
CA ALA A 113 -16.06 -9.78 -3.55
C ALA A 113 -16.31 -10.65 -2.32
N GLU A 114 -16.10 -11.95 -2.45
CA GLU A 114 -16.17 -12.95 -1.39
C GLU A 114 -14.81 -13.15 -0.69
N GLY A 115 -13.80 -12.32 -0.96
CA GLY A 115 -12.50 -12.41 -0.31
C GLY A 115 -11.69 -13.65 -0.70
N ARG A 116 -12.03 -14.33 -1.80
CA ARG A 116 -11.22 -15.41 -2.36
C ARG A 116 -10.08 -14.82 -3.15
N LEU A 117 -8.89 -15.38 -2.99
CA LEU A 117 -7.69 -14.97 -3.73
C LEU A 117 -7.87 -15.27 -5.22
N LEU A 118 -7.83 -14.24 -6.06
CA LEU A 118 -7.83 -14.38 -7.53
C LEU A 118 -6.41 -14.50 -8.07
N GLY A 119 -5.45 -13.78 -7.48
CA GLY A 119 -4.06 -13.82 -7.92
C GLY A 119 -3.26 -12.60 -7.48
N MET A 120 -2.10 -12.44 -8.11
CA MET A 120 -1.17 -11.35 -7.89
C MET A 120 -0.85 -10.66 -9.23
N ILE A 121 -0.82 -9.32 -9.23
CA ILE A 121 -0.61 -8.50 -10.42
C ILE A 121 0.51 -7.51 -10.15
N GLU A 122 1.50 -7.48 -11.04
CA GLU A 122 2.54 -6.46 -11.06
C GLU A 122 2.08 -5.28 -11.91
N THR A 123 2.28 -4.06 -11.40
CA THR A 123 1.87 -2.82 -12.11
C THR A 123 3.09 -2.00 -12.50
N PRO A 124 3.04 -1.12 -13.51
CA PRO A 124 4.21 -0.35 -13.90
C PRO A 124 4.86 0.40 -12.72
N LYS A 125 6.20 0.41 -12.70
CA LYS A 125 6.98 1.16 -11.70
C LYS A 125 6.63 2.65 -11.77
N ARG A 126 6.72 3.33 -10.62
CA ARG A 126 6.49 4.79 -10.49
C ARG A 126 5.10 5.26 -10.93
N VAL A 127 4.13 4.35 -11.08
CA VAL A 127 2.73 4.69 -11.35
C VAL A 127 1.93 4.52 -10.07
N ALA A 128 1.34 5.61 -9.59
CA ALA A 128 0.35 5.57 -8.52
C ALA A 128 -1.02 5.20 -9.11
N LEU A 129 -1.50 3.99 -8.82
CA LEU A 129 -2.83 3.55 -9.25
C LEU A 129 -3.91 4.44 -8.64
N LEU A 130 -4.84 4.88 -9.48
CA LEU A 130 -5.99 5.70 -9.11
C LEU A 130 -7.30 4.93 -9.27
N GLU A 131 -7.44 4.19 -10.38
CA GLU A 131 -8.64 3.43 -10.70
C GLU A 131 -8.29 2.16 -11.49
N VAL A 132 -9.05 1.10 -11.27
CA VAL A 132 -8.98 -0.14 -12.06
C VAL A 132 -10.37 -0.41 -12.63
N GLY A 133 -10.48 -0.30 -13.95
CA GLY A 133 -11.69 -0.61 -14.70
C GLY A 133 -11.78 -2.09 -15.07
N ALA A 134 -12.73 -2.44 -15.93
CA ALA A 134 -12.89 -3.80 -16.43
C ALA A 134 -11.74 -4.22 -17.37
N ASP A 135 -11.20 -3.26 -18.12
CA ASP A 135 -10.21 -3.46 -19.19
C ASP A 135 -9.09 -2.40 -19.18
N PHE A 136 -9.05 -1.53 -18.17
CA PHE A 136 -8.04 -0.48 -18.04
C PHE A 136 -7.54 -0.31 -16.61
N ILE A 137 -6.34 0.26 -16.47
CA ILE A 137 -5.81 0.78 -15.21
C ILE A 137 -5.48 2.24 -15.44
N LEU A 138 -6.06 3.12 -14.63
CA LEU A 138 -5.71 4.53 -14.59
C LEU A 138 -4.70 4.76 -13.47
N GLY A 139 -3.58 5.37 -13.81
CA GLY A 139 -2.56 5.72 -12.83
C GLY A 139 -1.91 7.06 -13.14
N ARG A 140 -1.42 7.70 -12.10
CA ARG A 140 -0.59 8.90 -12.21
C ARG A 140 0.87 8.51 -12.24
N TRP A 141 1.55 8.94 -13.28
CA TRP A 141 3.00 8.95 -13.32
C TRP A 141 3.48 10.38 -13.05
N THR A 142 4.53 10.53 -12.25
CA THR A 142 5.17 11.83 -12.00
C THR A 142 6.50 11.85 -12.74
N ASP A 143 6.67 12.80 -13.66
CA ASP A 143 7.95 13.06 -14.31
C ASP A 143 8.89 13.82 -13.38
N GLU A 144 10.20 13.70 -13.60
CA GLU A 144 11.27 14.39 -12.87
C GLU A 144 11.38 15.89 -13.24
N ALA A 145 10.32 16.51 -13.78
CA ALA A 145 10.36 17.89 -14.23
C ALA A 145 10.21 18.88 -13.05
N ASN A 146 11.36 19.23 -12.45
CA ASN A 146 11.73 20.43 -11.67
C ASN A 146 10.77 20.95 -10.59
#